data_AF-A0A9P8SHM7-F1
#
_entry.id   AF-A0A9P8SHM7-F1
#
_cell.length_a   1.000
_cell.length_b   1.000
_cell.length_c   1.000
_cell.angle_alpha   90.00
_cell.angle_beta   90.00
_cell.angle_gamma   90.00
#
_symmetry.space_group_name_H-M   'P 1'
#
loop_
_entity.id
_entity.type
_entity.pdbx_description
1 polymer ?
#
loop_
_entity_poly.entity_id
_entity_poly.type
_entity_poly.pdbx_seq_one_letter_code
_entity_poly.pdbx_strand_id
1 'polypeptide(L)'
;MEHPLEQPDFPLAVRSLETLTEQVARCQNLPAVDGGLRLAQVLAEMRNDMRDMRNEMRTVNRKLDDLDRKVTAERRNAVARAQNGVVVRSDMTLEPLSSVTSGERLGNFPATLGQLERLESESFIY
;
A
#
# COMPACT_ATOMS: atom_id res chain seq x y z
N MET A 1 62.71 24.29 56.01
CA MET A 1 61.70 23.41 56.62
C MET A 1 61.10 22.61 55.49
N GLU A 2 61.57 21.38 55.28
CA GLU A 2 60.99 20.44 54.32
C GLU A 2 59.90 19.65 55.05
N HIS A 3 58.66 19.75 54.57
CA HIS A 3 57.60 18.87 55.04
C HIS A 3 57.88 17.46 54.50
N PRO A 4 57.91 16.42 55.35
CA PRO A 4 58.03 15.04 54.88
C PRO A 4 56.85 14.74 53.96
N LEU A 5 57.13 14.30 52.74
CA LEU A 5 56.10 13.88 51.78
C LEU A 5 55.36 12.69 52.38
N GLU A 6 54.05 12.82 52.55
CA GLU A 6 53.19 11.72 52.99
C GLU A 6 53.29 10.57 51.99
N GLN A 7 53.48 9.36 52.50
CA GLN A 7 53.51 8.17 51.65
C GLN A 7 52.09 7.81 51.20
N PRO A 8 51.91 7.38 49.94
CA PRO A 8 50.61 6.91 49.45
C PRO A 8 50.14 5.66 50.20
N ASP A 9 48.86 5.63 50.55
CA ASP A 9 48.19 4.42 51.00
C ASP A 9 47.78 3.57 49.78
N PHE A 10 48.67 2.69 49.34
CA PHE A 10 48.41 1.79 48.22
C PHE A 10 47.20 0.86 48.45
N PRO A 11 46.99 0.26 49.64
CA PRO A 11 45.76 -0.47 49.93
C PRO A 11 44.49 0.35 49.72
N LEU A 12 44.47 1.61 50.17
CA LEU A 12 43.35 2.52 49.92
C LEU A 12 43.19 2.79 48.42
N ALA A 13 44.28 3.08 47.72
CA ALA A 13 44.27 3.34 46.28
C ALA A 13 43.68 2.17 45.47
N VAL A 14 44.04 0.92 45.82
CA VAL A 14 43.50 -0.29 45.18
C VAL A 14 41.99 -0.41 45.43
N ARG A 15 41.53 -0.23 46.68
CA ARG A 15 40.10 -0.28 46.99
C ARG A 15 39.31 0.83 46.29
N SER A 16 39.90 2.02 46.17
CA SER A 16 39.29 3.13 45.43
C SER A 16 39.16 2.80 43.94
N LEU A 17 40.17 2.17 43.34
CA LEU A 17 40.13 1.69 41.96
C LEU A 17 39.08 0.60 41.74
N GLU A 18 38.99 -0.38 42.63
CA GLU A 18 37.96 -1.43 42.58
C GLU A 18 36.55 -0.83 42.66
N THR A 19 36.34 0.09 43.61
CA THR A 19 35.06 0.79 43.78
C THR A 19 34.69 1.58 42.53
N LEU A 20 35.65 2.32 41.95
CA LEU A 20 35.42 3.10 40.75
C LEU A 20 35.09 2.20 39.55
N THR A 21 35.80 1.08 39.41
CA THR A 21 35.54 0.07 38.37
C THR A 21 34.14 -0.50 38.49
N GLU A 22 33.69 -0.81 39.71
CA GLU A 22 32.34 -1.30 39.97
C GLU A 22 31.26 -0.26 39.61
N GLN A 23 31.48 1.01 39.96
CA GLN A 23 30.54 2.08 39.58
C GLN A 23 30.49 2.32 38.07
N VAL A 24 31.63 2.26 37.38
CA VAL A 24 31.67 2.35 35.91
C VAL A 24 30.95 1.18 35.25
N ALA A 25 31.08 -0.04 35.79
CA ALA A 25 30.33 -1.20 35.30
C ALA A 25 28.81 -1.00 35.40
N ARG A 26 28.34 -0.31 36.46
CA ARG A 26 26.92 0.02 36.66
C ARG A 26 26.40 1.08 35.67
N CYS A 27 27.27 1.85 35.01
CA CYS A 27 26.85 2.81 33.98
C CYS A 27 26.19 2.12 32.77
N GLN A 28 26.46 0.84 32.54
CA GLN A 28 25.77 0.04 31.50
C GLN A 28 24.28 -0.18 31.81
N ASN A 29 23.88 -0.06 33.07
CA ASN A 29 22.47 -0.14 33.50
C ASN A 29 21.74 1.20 33.39
N LEU A 30 22.39 2.26 32.87
CA LEU A 30 21.75 3.56 32.75
C LEU A 30 20.74 3.54 31.59
N PRO A 31 19.47 3.90 31.83
CA PRO A 31 18.44 3.96 30.79
C PRO A 31 18.79 4.87 29.60
N ALA A 32 19.71 5.82 29.80
CA ALA A 32 20.21 6.69 28.73
C ALA A 32 21.07 5.93 27.70
N VAL A 33 21.76 4.87 28.10
CA VAL A 33 22.58 4.01 27.20
C VAL A 33 21.67 3.04 26.43
N ASP A 34 20.67 2.46 27.09
CA ASP A 34 19.68 1.57 26.44
C ASP A 34 18.61 2.33 25.63
N GLY A 35 18.31 3.57 26.01
CA GLY A 35 17.30 4.41 25.38
C GLY A 35 17.60 4.68 23.91
N GLY A 36 18.88 4.82 23.55
CA GLY A 36 19.30 4.97 22.15
C GLY A 36 18.99 3.75 21.30
N LEU A 37 19.22 2.54 21.83
CA LEU A 37 18.90 1.29 21.14
C LEU A 37 17.39 1.12 20.95
N ARG A 38 16.61 1.42 21.99
CA ARG A 38 15.14 1.36 21.92
C ARG A 38 14.55 2.38 20.95
N LEU A 39 15.08 3.60 20.93
CA LEU A 39 14.68 4.62 19.96
C LEU A 39 15.02 4.20 18.53
N ALA A 40 16.21 3.62 18.31
CA ALA A 40 16.60 3.10 17.00
C ALA A 40 15.68 1.98 16.52
N GLN A 41 15.23 1.09 17.42
CA GLN A 41 14.26 0.03 17.13
C GLN A 41 12.90 0.62 16.71
N VAL A 42 12.35 1.54 17.50
CA VAL A 42 11.06 2.19 17.18
C VAL A 42 11.14 2.94 15.84
N LEU A 43 12.23 3.65 15.56
CA LEU A 43 12.43 4.33 14.29
C LEU A 43 12.54 3.35 13.11
N ALA A 44 13.15 2.17 13.32
CA ALA A 44 13.23 1.14 12.31
C ALA A 44 11.86 0.52 12.01
N GLU A 45 11.05 0.25 13.04
CA GLU A 45 9.66 -0.22 12.94
C GLU A 45 8.79 0.79 12.21
N MET A 46 8.78 2.05 12.66
CA MET A 46 8.04 3.14 12.00
C MET A 46 8.41 3.27 10.51
N ARG A 47 9.69 3.10 10.17
CA ARG A 47 10.15 3.15 8.77
C ARG A 47 9.56 2.00 7.96
N ASN A 48 9.43 0.81 8.54
CA ASN A 48 8.81 -0.35 7.88
C ASN A 48 7.31 -0.11 7.71
N ASP A 49 6.60 0.31 8.75
CA ASP A 49 5.17 0.64 8.69
C ASP A 49 4.88 1.69 7.61
N MET A 50 5.74 2.72 7.50
CA MET A 50 5.62 3.75 6.47
C MET A 50 5.86 3.21 5.05
N ARG A 51 6.69 2.17 4.87
CA ARG A 51 6.83 1.51 3.56
C ARG A 51 5.59 0.70 3.22
N ASP A 52 5.06 -0.03 4.18
CA ASP A 52 3.87 -0.86 3.98
C ASP A 52 2.65 0.00 3.67
N MET A 53 2.44 1.07 4.43
CA MET A 53 1.40 2.06 4.17
C MET A 53 1.51 2.69 2.77
N ARG A 54 2.73 2.99 2.30
CA ARG A 54 2.93 3.48 0.92
C ARG A 54 2.57 2.44 -0.14
N ASN A 55 2.83 1.16 0.12
CA ASN A 55 2.49 0.08 -0.80
C ASN A 55 0.98 -0.19 -0.84
N GLU A 56 0.32 -0.11 0.31
CA GLU A 56 -1.13 -0.18 0.41
C GLU A 56 -1.80 0.99 -0.30
N MET A 57 -1.34 2.23 -0.06
CA MET A 57 -1.81 3.44 -0.76
C MET A 57 -1.70 3.31 -2.28
N ARG A 58 -0.58 2.80 -2.80
CA ARG A 58 -0.42 2.54 -4.25
C ARG A 58 -1.44 1.52 -4.75
N THR A 59 -1.73 0.49 -3.96
CA THR A 59 -2.69 -0.54 -4.32
C THR A 59 -4.12 0.00 -4.32
N VAL A 60 -4.47 0.81 -3.32
CA VAL A 60 -5.76 1.50 -3.25
C VAL A 60 -5.94 2.43 -4.45
N ASN A 61 -4.94 3.25 -4.79
CA ASN A 61 -5.02 4.14 -5.95
C ASN A 61 -5.28 3.37 -7.25
N ARG A 62 -4.58 2.25 -7.50
CA ARG A 62 -4.84 1.41 -8.68
C ARG A 62 -6.26 0.85 -8.70
N LYS A 63 -6.80 0.45 -7.54
CA LYS A 63 -8.18 -0.05 -7.42
C LYS A 63 -9.21 1.06 -7.65
N LEU A 64 -8.93 2.28 -7.20
CA LEU A 64 -9.78 3.44 -7.46
C LEU A 64 -9.81 3.80 -8.95
N ASP A 65 -8.65 3.79 -9.62
CA ASP A 65 -8.58 4.02 -11.07
C ASP A 65 -9.35 2.94 -11.85
N ASP A 66 -9.24 1.67 -11.44
CA ASP A 66 -10.02 0.57 -12.04
C ASP A 66 -11.52 0.74 -11.81
N LEU A 67 -11.92 1.13 -10.60
CA LEU A 67 -13.32 1.39 -10.26
C LEU A 67 -13.89 2.56 -11.07
N ASP A 68 -13.15 3.66 -11.21
CA ASP A 68 -13.57 4.82 -11.99
C ASP A 68 -13.80 4.46 -13.47
N ARG A 69 -12.90 3.66 -14.06
CA ARG A 69 -13.08 3.12 -15.42
C ARG A 69 -14.35 2.27 -15.53
N LYS A 70 -14.56 1.35 -14.58
CA LYS A 70 -15.76 0.47 -14.54
C LYS A 70 -17.05 1.28 -14.43
N VAL A 71 -17.09 2.26 -13.55
CA VAL A 71 -18.25 3.14 -13.36
C VAL A 71 -18.54 3.93 -14.64
N THR A 72 -17.50 4.44 -15.30
CA THR A 72 -17.64 5.17 -16.56
C THR A 72 -18.17 4.27 -17.69
N ALA A 73 -17.64 3.05 -17.81
CA ALA A 73 -18.10 2.06 -18.78
C ALA A 73 -19.56 1.65 -18.54
N GLU A 74 -19.94 1.39 -17.28
CA GLU A 74 -21.32 1.06 -16.91
C GLU A 74 -22.29 2.20 -17.21
N ARG A 75 -21.91 3.46 -16.94
CA ARG A 75 -22.73 4.62 -17.29
C ARG A 75 -22.96 4.72 -18.80
N ARG A 76 -21.93 4.52 -19.62
CA ARG A 76 -22.07 4.49 -21.09
C ARG A 76 -22.98 3.35 -21.53
N ASN A 77 -22.82 2.17 -20.92
CA ASN A 77 -23.66 1.00 -21.22
C ASN A 77 -25.11 1.20 -20.81
N ALA A 78 -25.39 1.91 -19.72
CA ALA A 78 -26.76 2.25 -19.33
C ALA A 78 -27.44 3.12 -20.41
N VAL A 79 -26.73 4.12 -20.93
CA VAL A 79 -27.24 4.97 -22.03
C VAL A 79 -27.44 4.17 -23.32
N ALA A 80 -26.43 3.38 -23.72
CA ALA A 80 -26.51 2.55 -24.91
C ALA A 80 -27.66 1.52 -24.82
N ARG A 81 -27.87 0.90 -23.66
CA ARG A 81 -29.02 0.00 -23.43
C ARG A 81 -30.35 0.73 -23.55
N ALA A 82 -30.47 1.94 -23.01
CA ALA A 82 -31.70 2.74 -23.14
C ALA A 82 -31.99 3.10 -24.60
N GLN A 83 -30.96 3.41 -25.39
CA GLN A 83 -31.07 3.68 -26.83
C GLN A 83 -31.44 2.42 -27.61
N ASN A 84 -30.79 1.29 -27.31
CA ASN A 84 -31.08 0.02 -27.98
C ASN A 84 -32.47 -0.50 -27.64
N GLY A 85 -32.99 -0.20 -26.45
CA GLY A 85 -34.33 -0.61 -26.01
C GLY A 85 -35.49 0.03 -26.80
N VAL A 86 -35.25 1.10 -27.57
CA VAL A 86 -36.25 1.71 -28.45
C VAL A 86 -36.12 1.29 -29.91
N VAL A 87 -35.15 0.44 -30.23
CA VAL A 87 -34.92 -0.07 -31.58
C VAL A 87 -35.90 -1.22 -31.86
N VAL A 88 -36.68 -1.10 -32.94
CA VAL A 88 -37.79 -2.04 -33.25
C VAL A 88 -37.77 -2.62 -34.66
N ARG A 89 -36.93 -2.09 -35.57
CA ARG A 89 -36.80 -2.60 -36.93
C ARG A 89 -35.42 -3.22 -37.14
N SER A 90 -35.35 -4.27 -37.94
CA SER A 90 -34.14 -5.07 -38.16
C SER A 90 -33.00 -4.31 -38.86
N ASP A 91 -33.31 -3.24 -39.60
CA ASP A 91 -32.36 -2.35 -40.28
C ASP A 91 -31.85 -1.21 -39.39
N MET A 92 -32.50 -0.94 -38.25
CA MET A 92 -32.08 0.11 -37.34
C MET A 92 -30.76 -0.24 -36.65
N THR A 93 -29.93 0.78 -36.49
CA THR A 93 -28.60 0.66 -35.88
C THR A 93 -28.68 0.53 -34.37
N LEU A 94 -27.84 -0.33 -33.80
CA LEU A 94 -27.65 -0.43 -32.35
C LEU A 94 -26.42 0.37 -31.93
N GLU A 95 -26.50 1.02 -30.77
CA GLU A 95 -25.35 1.64 -30.12
C GLU A 95 -24.49 0.55 -29.43
N PRO A 96 -23.18 0.46 -29.73
CA PRO A 96 -22.31 -0.53 -29.12
C PRO A 96 -22.13 -0.35 -27.61
N LEU A 97 -22.16 -1.47 -26.88
CA LEU A 97 -21.73 -1.50 -25.49
C LEU A 97 -20.20 -1.36 -25.38
N SER A 98 -19.74 -0.87 -24.25
CA SER A 98 -18.34 -0.81 -23.83
C SER A 98 -18.00 -1.96 -22.88
N SER A 99 -16.80 -2.50 -22.95
CA SER A 99 -16.29 -3.47 -21.97
C SER A 99 -16.12 -2.80 -20.61
N VAL A 100 -16.63 -3.44 -19.56
CA VAL A 100 -16.50 -2.94 -18.19
C VAL A 100 -15.05 -3.03 -17.69
N THR A 101 -14.25 -3.94 -18.26
CA THR A 101 -12.85 -4.15 -17.88
C THR A 101 -11.89 -3.20 -18.62
N SER A 102 -12.05 -3.01 -19.92
CA SER A 102 -11.15 -2.13 -20.70
C SER A 102 -11.69 -0.70 -20.88
N GLY A 103 -13.00 -0.49 -20.72
CA GLY A 103 -13.68 0.77 -21.03
C GLY A 103 -13.85 1.06 -22.53
N GLU A 104 -13.33 0.19 -23.40
CA GLU A 104 -13.39 0.33 -24.86
C GLU A 104 -14.71 -0.21 -25.42
N ARG A 105 -15.15 0.34 -26.56
CA ARG A 105 -16.32 -0.18 -27.28
C ARG A 105 -16.06 -1.62 -27.74
N LEU A 106 -17.07 -2.48 -27.61
CA LEU A 106 -16.99 -3.86 -28.08
C LEU A 106 -16.94 -3.86 -29.61
N GLY A 107 -15.79 -4.22 -30.18
CA GLY A 107 -15.56 -4.19 -31.64
C GLY A 107 -16.42 -5.18 -32.43
N ASN A 108 -16.82 -6.29 -31.81
CA ASN A 108 -17.68 -7.32 -32.44
C ASN A 108 -19.16 -7.13 -32.08
N PHE A 109 -19.58 -5.93 -31.70
CA PHE A 109 -20.97 -5.66 -31.37
C PHE A 109 -21.83 -5.58 -32.65
N PRO A 110 -23.04 -6.17 -32.68
CA PRO A 110 -23.90 -6.12 -33.85
C PRO A 110 -24.26 -4.69 -34.24
N ALA A 111 -24.08 -4.34 -35.51
CA ALA A 111 -24.35 -2.99 -35.99
C ALA A 111 -25.86 -2.70 -36.09
N THR A 112 -26.71 -3.72 -36.26
CA THR A 112 -28.17 -3.57 -36.37
C THR A 112 -28.93 -4.64 -35.58
N LEU A 113 -30.21 -4.37 -35.31
CA LEU A 113 -31.09 -5.34 -34.61
C LEU A 113 -31.18 -6.67 -35.37
N GLY A 114 -31.30 -6.65 -36.70
CA GLY A 114 -31.34 -7.87 -37.50
C GLY A 114 -30.02 -8.64 -37.56
N GLN A 115 -28.88 -8.01 -37.26
CA GLN A 115 -27.62 -8.74 -37.04
C GLN A 115 -27.63 -9.43 -35.66
N LEU A 116 -28.12 -8.74 -34.63
CA LEU A 116 -28.26 -9.29 -33.27
C LEU A 116 -29.21 -10.49 -33.24
N GLU A 117 -30.38 -10.39 -33.88
CA GLU A 117 -31.38 -11.48 -33.96
C GLU A 117 -30.82 -12.75 -34.64
N ARG A 118 -29.92 -12.58 -35.62
CA ARG A 118 -29.24 -13.72 -36.28
C ARG A 118 -28.24 -14.41 -35.37
N LEU A 119 -27.49 -13.67 -34.55
CA LEU A 119 -26.58 -14.25 -33.57
C LEU A 119 -27.33 -15.03 -32.48
N GLU A 120 -28.47 -14.52 -32.02
CA GLU A 120 -29.34 -15.23 -31.08
C GLU A 120 -29.85 -16.54 -31.69
N SER A 121 -30.25 -16.51 -32.96
CA SER A 121 -30.71 -17.70 -33.69
C SER A 121 -29.62 -18.76 -33.87
N GLU A 122 -28.35 -18.36 -34.02
CA GLU A 122 -27.20 -19.28 -34.12
C GLU A 122 -26.77 -19.86 -32.76
N SER A 123 -27.02 -19.13 -31.66
CA SER A 123 -26.65 -19.56 -30.30
C SER A 123 -27.61 -20.59 -29.68
N PHE A 124 -28.80 -20.81 -30.27
CA PHE A 124 -29.83 -21.74 -29.78
C PHE A 124 -29.78 -23.15 -30.41
N ILE A 125 -28.75 -23.48 -31.20
CA ILE A 125 -28.61 -24.76 -31.91
C ILE A 125 -27.66 -25.76 -31.18
N TYR A 126 -27.44 -25.61 -29.86
CA TYR A 126 -26.70 -26.59 -29.05
C TYR A 126 -27.39 -26.89 -27.72
#